data_AF-A0AAU2FYK7-F1
#
_entry.id   AF-A0AAU2FYK7-F1
#
_cell.length_a   1.000
_cell.length_b   1.000
_cell.length_c   1.000
_cell.angle_alpha   90.00
_cell.angle_beta   90.00
_cell.angle_gamma   90.00
#
_symmetry.space_group_name_H-M   'P 1'
#
loop_
_entity.id
_entity.type
_entity.pdbx_description
1 polymer ?
#
loop_
_entity_poly.entity_id
_entity_poly.type
_entity_poly.pdbx_seq_one_letter_code
_entity_poly.pdbx_strand_id
1 'polypeptide(L)'
;MPSKEPKAYDGKRITVTYDTGRCLHAAECVHGLPEVFDSGQRPWVQPDGAEPERVAEVIRRCPSGALQYRLADDGPAEEPDRPTTVVRSPAGQLVMRGDLRVTASDGTVRRETRAMLCACGVSGNQPFCDHSGACGAD
;
A
#
# COMPACT_ATOMS: atom_id res chain seq x y z
N MET A 1 12.30 8.22 9.39
CA MET A 1 11.45 8.40 10.60
C MET A 1 10.81 7.05 10.89
N PRO A 2 10.65 6.63 12.16
CA PRO A 2 10.00 5.34 12.42
C PRO A 2 8.60 5.36 11.79
N SER A 3 8.25 4.31 11.04
CA SER A 3 6.95 4.19 10.39
C SER A 3 5.86 4.32 11.45
N LYS A 4 5.03 5.36 11.35
CA LYS A 4 3.84 5.50 12.19
C LYS A 4 2.96 4.27 11.98
N GLU A 5 2.38 3.74 13.05
CA GLU A 5 1.52 2.56 12.94
C GLU A 5 0.43 2.76 11.86
N PRO A 6 0.17 1.75 11.01
CA PRO A 6 -0.88 1.83 10.02
C PRO A 6 -2.24 2.14 10.66
N LYS A 7 -2.98 3.08 10.07
CA LYS A 7 -4.29 3.50 10.59
C LYS A 7 -5.39 2.64 9.97
N ALA A 8 -6.22 2.03 10.81
CA ALA A 8 -7.42 1.32 10.39
C ALA A 8 -8.63 2.26 10.24
N TYR A 9 -9.47 1.95 9.27
CA TYR A 9 -10.77 2.56 9.00
C TYR A 9 -11.77 1.43 8.84
N ASP A 10 -12.65 1.28 9.81
CA ASP A 10 -13.62 0.20 9.84
C ASP A 10 -14.90 0.60 9.11
N GLY A 11 -15.31 -0.23 8.15
CA GLY A 11 -16.65 -0.24 7.58
C GLY A 11 -17.42 -1.48 8.03
N LYS A 12 -18.65 -1.63 7.53
CA LYS A 12 -19.54 -2.74 7.85
C LYS A 12 -19.05 -4.08 7.30
N ARG A 13 -18.52 -4.08 6.07
CA ARG A 13 -18.10 -5.29 5.34
C ARG A 13 -16.61 -5.32 4.99
N ILE A 14 -15.89 -4.23 5.24
CA ILE A 14 -14.46 -4.11 4.91
C ILE A 14 -13.78 -3.13 5.87
N THR A 15 -12.64 -3.53 6.41
CA THR A 15 -11.69 -2.63 7.10
C THR A 15 -10.59 -2.26 6.12
N VAL A 16 -10.33 -0.96 5.97
CA VAL A 16 -9.20 -0.45 5.19
C VAL A 16 -8.08 -0.05 6.14
N THR A 17 -6.85 -0.48 5.86
CA THR A 17 -5.65 -0.08 6.61
C THR A 17 -4.77 0.79 5.74
N TYR A 18 -4.29 1.91 6.29
CA TYR A 18 -3.42 2.86 5.61
C TYR A 18 -2.11 3.10 6.36
N ASP A 19 -1.00 2.70 5.76
CA ASP A 19 0.36 3.02 6.19
C ASP A 19 0.87 4.27 5.47
N THR A 20 0.80 5.40 6.17
CA THR A 20 1.28 6.69 5.64
C THR A 20 2.78 6.73 5.40
N GLY A 21 3.58 5.88 6.05
CA GLY A 21 5.03 5.82 5.86
C GLY A 21 5.42 5.12 4.56
N ARG A 22 4.50 4.34 3.97
CA ARG A 22 4.67 3.64 2.69
C ARG A 22 3.96 4.32 1.53
N CYS A 23 3.13 5.33 1.79
CA CYS A 23 2.37 5.98 0.74
C CYS A 23 3.30 6.83 -0.14
N LEU A 24 3.42 6.47 -1.42
CA LEU A 24 4.19 7.21 -2.42
C LEU A 24 3.32 8.19 -3.23
N HIS A 25 2.09 8.45 -2.79
CA HIS A 25 1.15 9.36 -3.44
C HIS A 25 0.90 9.08 -4.93
N ALA A 26 0.88 7.80 -5.34
CA ALA A 26 0.57 7.36 -6.70
C ALA A 26 -0.86 7.69 -7.19
N ALA A 27 -1.71 8.27 -6.34
CA ALA A 27 -3.07 8.72 -6.62
C ALA A 27 -4.10 7.66 -7.10
N GLU A 28 -3.70 6.39 -7.20
CA GLU A 28 -4.58 5.26 -7.57
C GLU A 28 -5.89 5.22 -6.76
N CYS A 29 -5.82 5.48 -5.45
CA CYS A 29 -6.98 5.41 -4.57
C CYS A 29 -7.95 6.58 -4.78
N VAL A 30 -7.44 7.82 -4.71
CA VAL A 30 -8.28 9.04 -4.81
C VAL A 30 -8.86 9.24 -6.21
N HIS A 31 -8.18 8.78 -7.26
CA HIS A 31 -8.72 8.80 -8.63
C HIS A 31 -9.63 7.60 -8.90
N GLY A 32 -9.31 6.43 -8.34
CA GLY A 32 -10.05 5.19 -8.61
C GLY A 32 -11.40 5.10 -7.90
N LEU A 33 -11.54 5.70 -6.71
CA LEU A 33 -12.75 5.62 -5.89
C LEU A 33 -12.90 6.84 -4.96
N PRO A 34 -13.13 8.05 -5.51
CA PRO A 34 -13.21 9.28 -4.73
C PRO A 34 -14.34 9.30 -3.69
N GLU A 35 -15.39 8.49 -3.87
CA GLU A 35 -16.45 8.31 -2.87
C GLU A 35 -15.97 7.60 -1.58
N VAL A 36 -14.83 6.91 -1.64
CA VAL A 36 -14.19 6.20 -0.52
C VAL A 36 -12.91 6.89 -0.09
N PHE A 37 -12.09 7.38 -1.02
CA PHE A 37 -10.79 8.00 -0.75
C PHE A 37 -10.80 9.48 -1.12
N ASP A 38 -10.98 10.36 -0.12
CA ASP A 38 -11.05 11.81 -0.33
C ASP A 38 -10.08 12.57 0.59
N SER A 39 -8.99 13.04 0.01
CA SER A 39 -7.96 13.83 0.71
C SER A 39 -8.46 15.15 1.34
N GLY A 40 -9.58 15.69 0.86
CA GLY A 40 -10.25 16.88 1.38
C GLY A 40 -11.16 16.62 2.58
N GLN A 41 -11.50 15.37 2.87
CA GLN A 41 -12.39 15.00 3.98
C GLN A 41 -11.66 14.45 5.19
N ARG A 42 -12.33 14.47 6.35
CA ARG A 42 -11.86 13.89 7.61
C ARG A 42 -13.00 13.12 8.29
N PRO A 43 -12.92 11.77 8.42
CA PRO A 43 -11.88 10.89 7.89
C PRO A 43 -11.79 10.96 6.36
N TRP A 44 -10.62 10.64 5.81
CA TRP A 44 -10.36 10.67 4.36
C TRP A 44 -10.62 9.32 3.67
N VAL A 45 -10.84 8.25 4.45
CA VAL A 45 -11.13 6.90 3.97
C VAL A 45 -12.45 6.45 4.56
N GLN A 46 -13.46 6.31 3.70
CA GLN A 46 -14.84 5.99 4.08
C GLN A 46 -15.18 4.59 3.52
N PRO A 47 -14.87 3.49 4.23
CA PRO A 47 -14.92 2.15 3.66
C PRO A 47 -16.31 1.73 3.16
N ASP A 48 -17.38 2.28 3.76
CA ASP A 48 -18.77 2.06 3.36
C ASP A 48 -19.23 2.92 2.18
N GLY A 49 -18.35 3.75 1.60
CA GLY A 49 -18.68 4.61 0.46
C GLY A 49 -18.95 3.85 -0.85
N ALA A 50 -18.57 2.57 -0.93
CA ALA A 50 -18.83 1.70 -2.07
C ALA A 50 -18.94 0.23 -1.64
N GLU A 51 -19.34 -0.64 -2.57
CA GLU A 51 -19.30 -2.09 -2.37
C GLU A 51 -17.87 -2.58 -2.03
N PRO A 52 -17.70 -3.50 -1.07
CA PRO A 52 -16.40 -3.90 -0.56
C PRO A 52 -15.48 -4.47 -1.64
N GLU A 53 -16.03 -5.11 -2.67
CA GLU A 53 -15.28 -5.63 -3.81
C GLU A 53 -14.64 -4.51 -4.64
N ARG A 54 -15.35 -3.39 -4.85
CA ARG A 54 -14.82 -2.20 -5.55
C ARG A 54 -13.72 -1.53 -4.72
N VAL A 55 -13.92 -1.43 -3.41
CA VAL A 55 -12.91 -0.90 -2.49
C VAL A 55 -11.64 -1.74 -2.53
N ALA A 56 -11.78 -3.06 -2.41
CA ALA A 56 -10.68 -4.01 -2.47
C ALA A 56 -9.94 -3.94 -3.82
N GLU A 57 -10.65 -3.84 -4.93
CA GLU A 57 -10.08 -3.69 -6.27
C GLU A 57 -9.19 -2.46 -6.40
N VAL A 58 -9.66 -1.29 -5.95
CA VAL A 58 -8.90 -0.05 -6.01
C VAL A 58 -7.70 -0.09 -5.06
N ILE A 59 -7.86 -0.69 -3.87
CA ILE A 59 -6.75 -0.88 -2.95
C ILE A 59 -5.62 -1.71 -3.60
N ARG A 60 -5.95 -2.81 -4.30
CA ARG A 60 -4.97 -3.68 -4.99
C ARG A 60 -4.11 -2.96 -6.04
N ARG A 61 -4.54 -1.79 -6.51
CA ARG A 61 -3.78 -0.94 -7.46
C ARG A 61 -2.69 -0.12 -6.77
N CYS A 62 -2.79 0.14 -5.46
CA CYS A 62 -1.78 0.90 -4.70
C CYS A 62 -0.39 0.26 -4.80
N PRO A 63 0.58 0.80 -5.56
CA PRO A 63 1.80 0.06 -5.92
C PRO A 63 2.68 -0.24 -4.71
N SER A 64 2.74 0.67 -3.74
CA SER A 64 3.59 0.52 -2.56
C SER A 64 3.02 -0.44 -1.50
N GLY A 65 1.76 -0.86 -1.63
CA GLY A 65 1.04 -1.62 -0.60
C GLY A 65 0.70 -0.79 0.64
N ALA A 66 0.74 0.55 0.55
CA ALA A 66 0.38 1.44 1.66
C ALA A 66 -1.10 1.31 2.06
N LEU A 67 -1.97 0.94 1.12
CA LEU A 67 -3.34 0.56 1.40
C LEU A 67 -3.46 -0.95 1.38
N GLN A 68 -4.12 -1.50 2.40
CA GLN A 68 -4.48 -2.90 2.52
C GLN A 68 -5.93 -3.00 3.01
N TYR A 69 -6.53 -4.18 2.89
CA TYR A 69 -7.89 -4.40 3.39
C TYR A 69 -8.04 -5.75 4.07
N ARG A 70 -9.08 -5.86 4.88
CA ARG A 70 -9.62 -7.11 5.40
C ARG A 70 -11.13 -7.08 5.21
N LEU A 71 -11.69 -8.13 4.60
CA LEU A 71 -13.14 -8.31 4.50
C LEU A 71 -13.70 -8.80 5.84
N ALA A 72 -14.95 -8.45 6.12
CA ALA A 72 -15.67 -8.97 7.29
C ALA A 72 -15.94 -10.48 7.18
N ASP A 73 -16.38 -11.10 8.28
CA ASP A 73 -16.79 -12.51 8.35
C ASP A 73 -15.74 -13.51 7.83
N ASP A 74 -14.46 -13.23 8.09
CA ASP A 74 -13.31 -14.00 7.58
C ASP A 74 -13.32 -14.17 6.05
N GLY A 75 -13.85 -13.17 5.34
CA GLY A 75 -13.80 -13.11 3.88
C GLY A 75 -12.36 -13.24 3.36
N PRO A 76 -12.19 -13.64 2.08
CA PRO A 76 -10.88 -14.01 1.55
C PRO A 76 -9.86 -12.88 1.73
N ALA A 77 -8.69 -13.25 2.23
CA ALA A 77 -7.54 -12.35 2.26
C ALA A 77 -7.16 -11.93 0.83
N GLU A 78 -6.41 -10.84 0.72
CA GLU A 78 -5.86 -10.45 -0.58
C GLU A 78 -4.93 -11.55 -1.10
N GLU A 79 -5.24 -12.09 -2.29
CA GLU A 79 -4.43 -13.13 -2.91
C GLU A 79 -3.16 -12.52 -3.54
N PRO A 80 -1.96 -13.07 -3.25
CA PRO A 80 -0.72 -12.60 -3.86
C PRO A 80 -0.59 -13.08 -5.32
N ASP A 81 0.02 -12.25 -6.15
CA ASP A 81 0.34 -12.60 -7.53
C ASP A 81 1.27 -13.84 -7.60
N ARG A 82 1.02 -14.74 -8.57
CA ARG A 82 1.85 -15.91 -8.84
C ARG A 82 2.09 -16.06 -10.34
N PRO A 83 3.36 -16.16 -10.81
CA PRO A 83 4.59 -16.14 -10.01
C PRO A 83 4.87 -14.76 -9.41
N THR A 84 5.72 -14.71 -8.37
CA THR A 84 6.26 -13.45 -7.86
C THR A 84 7.01 -12.73 -8.97
N THR A 85 6.72 -11.44 -9.16
CA THR A 85 7.37 -10.58 -10.15
C THR A 85 8.18 -9.48 -9.48
N VAL A 86 9.28 -9.11 -10.12
CA VAL A 86 10.15 -8.02 -9.72
C VAL A 86 10.49 -7.20 -10.96
N VAL A 87 10.16 -5.91 -10.94
CA VAL A 87 10.37 -5.00 -12.07
C VAL A 87 11.04 -3.74 -11.57
N ARG A 88 12.05 -3.25 -12.27
CA ARG A 88 12.60 -1.91 -12.02
C ARG A 88 11.75 -0.88 -12.76
N SER A 89 11.12 0.04 -12.03
CA SER A 89 10.33 1.13 -12.63
C SER A 89 11.22 2.10 -13.41
N PRO A 90 10.67 2.91 -14.34
CA PRO A 90 11.41 3.99 -14.99
C PRO A 90 12.05 4.96 -13.99
N ALA A 91 11.33 5.30 -12.91
CA ALA A 91 11.83 6.09 -11.78
C ALA A 91 12.91 5.38 -10.96
N GLY A 92 13.24 4.13 -11.26
CA GLY A 92 14.34 3.37 -10.67
C GLY A 92 14.01 2.58 -9.40
N GLN A 93 12.75 2.54 -8.96
CA GLN A 93 12.29 1.76 -7.80
C GLN A 93 12.17 0.27 -8.16
N LEU A 94 12.25 -0.62 -7.19
CA LEU A 94 11.93 -2.04 -7.38
C LEU A 94 10.47 -2.27 -7.04
N VAL A 95 9.65 -2.52 -8.05
CA VAL A 95 8.25 -2.92 -7.93
C VAL A 95 8.20 -4.43 -7.72
N MET A 96 7.70 -4.88 -6.57
CA MET A 96 7.51 -6.30 -6.27
C MET A 96 6.03 -6.61 -6.14
N ARG A 97 5.59 -7.73 -6.73
CA ARG A 97 4.25 -8.30 -6.51
C ARG A 97 4.36 -9.81 -6.33
N GLY A 98 3.72 -10.36 -5.31
CA GLY A 98 3.72 -11.78 -5.00
C GLY A 98 3.55 -12.07 -3.51
N ASP A 99 3.86 -13.30 -3.07
CA ASP A 99 3.84 -13.65 -1.64
C ASP A 99 5.18 -13.23 -1.02
N LEU A 100 5.21 -12.04 -0.42
CA LEU A 100 6.43 -11.40 0.04
C LEU A 100 6.56 -11.45 1.55
N ARG A 101 7.79 -11.76 2.01
CA ARG A 101 8.23 -11.51 3.37
C ARG A 101 9.28 -10.41 3.34
N VAL A 102 8.94 -9.22 3.85
CA VAL A 102 9.80 -8.04 3.84
C VAL A 102 10.29 -7.76 5.25
N THR A 103 11.59 -7.66 5.45
CA THR A 103 12.20 -7.31 6.73
C THR A 103 12.66 -5.85 6.69
N ALA A 104 12.09 -5.02 7.55
CA ALA A 104 12.48 -3.62 7.75
C ALA A 104 13.84 -3.50 8.43
N SER A 105 14.48 -2.33 8.33
CA SER A 105 15.79 -2.08 8.94
C SER A 105 15.79 -2.18 10.47
N ASP A 106 14.63 -1.99 11.11
CA ASP A 106 14.45 -2.17 12.56
C ASP A 106 14.21 -3.65 12.96
N GLY A 107 14.26 -4.58 12.01
CA GLY A 107 14.01 -6.01 12.22
C GLY A 107 12.55 -6.42 12.10
N THR A 108 11.61 -5.47 11.93
CA THR A 108 10.20 -5.79 11.76
C THR A 108 9.96 -6.58 10.49
N VAL A 109 9.27 -7.72 10.61
CA VAL A 109 8.90 -8.56 9.46
C VAL A 109 7.45 -8.28 9.07
N ARG A 110 7.22 -7.99 7.80
CA ARG A 110 5.91 -7.77 7.18
C ARG A 110 5.62 -8.83 6.13
N ARG A 111 4.35 -9.25 6.04
CA ARG A 111 3.84 -10.03 4.91
C ARG A 111 3.15 -9.06 3.96
N GLU A 112 3.51 -9.13 2.68
CA GLU A 112 3.04 -8.18 1.69
C GLU A 112 2.63 -8.94 0.42
N THR A 113 1.60 -8.45 -0.26
CA THR A 113 1.24 -8.90 -1.62
C THR A 113 1.92 -8.07 -2.70
N ARG A 114 2.35 -6.85 -2.35
CA ARG A 114 3.05 -5.89 -3.20
C ARG A 114 3.85 -4.89 -2.38
N ALA A 115 4.97 -4.43 -2.92
CA ALA A 115 5.80 -3.41 -2.31
C ALA A 115 6.59 -2.62 -3.35
N MET A 116 6.86 -1.35 -3.04
CA MET A 116 7.83 -0.53 -3.77
C MET A 116 9.08 -0.39 -2.90
N LEU A 117 10.18 -1.01 -3.33
CA LEU A 117 11.43 -1.05 -2.58
C LEU A 117 12.45 -0.04 -3.12
N CYS A 118 13.28 0.46 -2.21
CA CYS A 118 14.38 1.35 -2.51
C CYS A 118 15.48 0.61 -3.30
N ALA A 119 15.95 1.21 -4.39
CA ALA A 119 17.07 0.72 -5.19
C ALA A 119 18.34 1.60 -5.10
N CYS A 120 18.26 2.76 -4.44
CA CYS A 120 19.38 3.72 -4.35
C CYS A 120 20.08 3.73 -2.99
N GLY A 121 19.53 3.07 -1.97
CA GLY A 121 20.09 3.00 -0.62
C GLY A 121 19.90 4.25 0.25
N VAL A 122 19.22 5.29 -0.25
CA VAL A 122 19.04 6.57 0.47
C VAL A 122 17.78 6.61 1.33
N SER A 123 16.83 5.70 1.10
CA SER A 123 15.55 5.68 1.83
C SER A 123 15.75 5.68 3.35
N GLY A 124 15.02 6.56 4.03
CA GLY A 124 14.91 6.59 5.49
C GLY A 124 13.87 5.61 6.04
N ASN A 125 13.21 4.83 5.16
CA ASN A 125 12.22 3.81 5.47
C ASN A 125 12.60 2.44 4.86
N GLN A 126 13.89 2.11 4.87
CA GLN A 126 14.38 0.87 4.24
C GLN A 126 13.71 -0.40 4.79
N PRO A 127 13.38 -1.37 3.91
CA PRO A 127 13.73 -1.45 2.48
C PRO A 127 12.75 -0.74 1.54
N PHE A 128 11.69 -0.12 2.06
CA PHE A 128 10.69 0.57 1.24
C PHE A 128 11.27 1.83 0.60
N CYS A 129 10.78 2.20 -0.58
CA CYS A 129 11.07 3.51 -1.15
C CYS A 129 10.27 4.60 -0.41
N ASP A 130 10.85 5.78 -0.23
CA ASP A 130 10.24 6.98 0.34
C ASP A 130 10.50 8.24 -0.52
N HIS A 131 10.94 8.06 -1.78
CA HIS A 131 11.35 9.10 -2.73
C HIS A 131 12.53 10.00 -2.28
N SER A 132 13.33 9.59 -1.29
CA SER A 132 14.44 10.43 -0.80
C SER A 132 15.67 10.51 -1.71
N GLY A 133 15.78 9.64 -2.71
CA GLY A 133 16.95 9.54 -3.57
C GLY A 133 16.60 9.27 -5.03
N ALA A 134 17.61 8.91 -5.84
CA ALA A 134 17.46 8.78 -7.28
C ALA A 134 16.44 7.71 -7.73
N CYS A 135 16.09 6.74 -6.87
CA CYS A 135 14.97 5.83 -7.13
C CYS A 135 13.66 6.44 -6.58
N GLY A 136 12.87 7.07 -7.44
CA GLY A 136 11.68 7.84 -7.03
C GLY A 136 11.82 9.35 -7.24
N ALA A 137 12.87 9.80 -7.92
CA ALA A 137 12.89 11.11 -8.54
C ALA A 137 12.17 11.00 -9.89
N ASP A 138 10.95 11.51 -9.95
CA ASP A 138 10.24 11.88 -11.19
C ASP A 138 10.09 13.41 -11.21
#